data_AF-A0A8S0FYH0-F1
#
_entry.id   AF-A0A8S0FYH0-F1
#
_cell.length_a   1.000
_cell.length_b   1.000
_cell.length_c   1.000
_cell.angle_alpha   90.00
_cell.angle_beta   90.00
_cell.angle_gamma   90.00
#
_symmetry.space_group_name_H-M   'P 1'
#
loop_
_entity.id
_entity.type
_entity.pdbx_description
1 polymer ?
#
loop_
_entity_poly.entity_id
_entity_poly.type
_entity_poly.pdbx_seq_one_letter_code
_entity_poly.pdbx_strand_id
1 'polypeptide(L)' 'MRSKYIVIEGLEGAGKTTARNVVVETLEQLGIRDMVFTREPGGTQLAEKLRSLVLDIKSVGDEVITDSFDIQHQTSSPS' A
#
# COMPACT_ATOMS: atom_id res chain seq x y z
N MET A 1 -8.90 3.92 -33.90
CA MET A 1 -7.62 3.50 -33.29
C MET A 1 -7.92 2.74 -32.01
N ARG A 2 -7.11 1.74 -31.63
CA ARG A 2 -7.38 0.89 -30.46
C ARG A 2 -6.34 1.18 -29.38
N SER A 3 -6.78 1.68 -28.23
CA SER A 3 -5.91 1.90 -27.06
C SER A 3 -5.51 0.58 -26.41
N LYS A 4 -4.40 0.63 -25.65
CA LYS A 4 -3.85 -0.50 -24.90
C LYS A 4 -3.65 -0.09 -23.45
N TYR A 5 -3.89 -1.02 -22.54
CA TYR A 5 -3.59 -0.88 -21.12
C TYR A 5 -2.48 -1.87 -20.76
N ILE A 6 -1.39 -1.36 -20.19
CA ILE A 6 -0.18 -2.11 -19.88
C ILE A 6 0.07 -2.00 -18.37
N VAL A 7 0.24 -3.14 -17.70
CA VAL A 7 0.54 -3.22 -16.26
C VAL A 7 1.92 -3.85 -16.08
N ILE A 8 2.72 -3.29 -15.19
CA ILE A 8 4.05 -3.80 -14.83
C ILE A 8 4.01 -4.27 -13.39
N GLU A 9 4.02 -5.59 -13.21
CA GLU A 9 3.95 -6.27 -11.92
C GLU A 9 5.32 -6.80 -11.46
N GLY A 10 5.46 -7.02 -10.15
CA GLY A 10 6.66 -7.63 -9.57
C GLY A 10 6.86 -7.29 -8.09
N LEU A 11 7.76 -8.02 -7.43
CA LEU A 11 8.11 -7.81 -6.03
C LEU A 11 8.73 -6.42 -5.77
N GLU A 12 8.80 -6.01 -4.50
CA GLU A 12 9.55 -4.81 -4.11
C GLU A 12 11.03 -4.96 -4.53
N GLY A 13 11.62 -3.89 -5.05
CA GLY A 13 12.99 -3.94 -5.59
C GLY A 13 13.16 -4.63 -6.95
N ALA A 14 12.11 -5.22 -7.55
CA ALA A 14 12.21 -5.94 -8.84
C ALA A 14 12.50 -5.06 -10.08
N GLY A 15 12.78 -3.77 -9.90
CA GLY A 15 13.11 -2.87 -11.03
C GLY A 15 11.91 -2.42 -11.88
N LYS A 16 10.68 -2.47 -11.35
CA LYS A 16 9.46 -2.04 -12.07
C LYS A 16 9.54 -0.64 -12.69
N THR A 17 10.16 0.32 -11.99
CA THR A 17 10.39 1.67 -12.52
C THR A 17 11.33 1.66 -13.73
N THR A 18 12.40 0.86 -13.67
CA THR A 18 13.34 0.70 -14.78
C THR A 18 12.66 0.06 -15.98
N ALA A 19 11.91 -1.03 -15.76
CA ALA A 19 11.15 -1.69 -16.81
C ALA A 19 10.12 -0.74 -17.47
N ARG A 20 9.43 0.08 -16.67
CA ARG A 20 8.52 1.12 -17.20
C ARG A 20 9.24 2.06 -18.14
N ASN A 21 10.42 2.57 -17.77
CA ASN A 21 11.15 3.52 -18.60
C ASN A 21 11.54 2.92 -19.95
N VAL A 22 11.98 1.65 -19.97
CA VAL A 22 12.28 0.92 -21.21
C VAL A 22 11.04 0.77 -22.09
N VAL A 23 9.89 0.45 -21.49
CA VAL A 23 8.61 0.36 -22.23
C VAL A 23 8.23 1.71 -22.84
N VAL A 24 8.37 2.81 -22.10
CA VAL A 24 8.08 4.15 -22.62
C VAL A 24 8.99 4.49 -23.80
N GLU A 25 10.30 4.33 -23.63
CA GLU A 25 11.27 4.61 -24.69
C GLU A 25 10.99 3.78 -25.95
N THR A 26 10.66 2.50 -25.78
CA THR A 26 10.31 1.61 -26.90
C THR A 26 9.05 2.11 -27.62
N LEU A 27 8.00 2.51 -26.89
CA LEU A 27 6.77 3.00 -27.49
C LEU A 27 6.96 4.35 -28.19
N GLU A 28 7.78 5.24 -27.61
CA GLU A 28 8.15 6.51 -28.22
C GLU A 28 8.93 6.31 -29.53
N GLN A 29 9.87 5.36 -29.57
CA GLN A 29 10.61 4.97 -30.77
C GLN A 29 9.68 4.41 -31.87
N LEU A 30 8.57 3.77 -31.47
CA LEU A 30 7.52 3.31 -32.38
C LEU A 30 6.51 4.41 -32.75
N GLY A 31 6.72 5.65 -32.31
CA GLY A 31 5.86 6.80 -32.64
C GLY A 31 4.62 6.94 -31.74
N ILE A 32 4.51 6.14 -30.69
CA ILE A 32 3.40 6.18 -29.73
C ILE A 32 3.80 7.11 -28.59
N ARG A 33 3.26 8.33 -28.59
CA ARG A 33 3.57 9.37 -27.58
C ARG A 33 2.39 9.77 -26.70
N ASP A 34 1.17 9.46 -27.13
CA ASP A 34 -0.03 9.71 -26.34
C ASP A 34 -0.21 8.57 -25.32
N MET A 35 0.32 8.79 -24.12
CA MET A 35 0.38 7.80 -23.05
C MET A 35 0.02 8.44 -21.70
N VAL A 36 -0.72 7.71 -20.88
CA VAL A 36 -1.07 8.10 -19.50
C VAL A 36 -0.45 7.11 -18.53
N PHE A 37 0.19 7.62 -17.48
CA PHE A 37 0.83 6.83 -16.45
C PHE A 37 0.02 6.84 -15.16
N THR A 38 -0.21 5.67 -14.59
CA THR A 38 -0.79 5.48 -13.26
C THR A 38 0.11 4.56 -12.44
N ARG A 39 0.05 4.67 -11.10
CA ARG A 39 0.70 3.74 -10.16
C ARG A 39 -0.34 3.25 -9.15
N GLU A 40 -0.03 2.20 -8.40
CA GLU A 40 -0.81 1.73 -7.25
C GLU A 40 0.12 1.16 -6.15
N PRO A 41 -0.27 1.21 -4.86
CA PRO A 41 -1.42 1.95 -4.34
C PRO A 41 -1.12 3.46 -4.35
N GLY A 42 -2.00 4.26 -4.94
CA GLY A 42 -1.80 5.70 -5.06
C GLY A 42 -1.70 6.20 -6.50
N GLY A 43 -2.45 7.26 -6.80
CA GLY A 43 -2.69 7.83 -8.13
C GLY A 43 -3.95 8.71 -8.20
N THR A 44 -4.81 8.58 -7.18
CA THR A 44 -5.94 9.47 -6.87
C THR A 44 -5.90 9.84 -5.39
N GLN A 45 -6.46 10.99 -5.00
CA GLN A 45 -6.50 11.43 -3.60
C GLN A 45 -7.17 10.40 -2.66
N LEU A 46 -8.11 9.60 -3.18
CA LEU A 46 -8.77 8.54 -2.43
C LEU A 46 -7.84 7.34 -2.19
N ALA A 47 -7.09 6.92 -3.20
CA ALA A 47 -6.17 5.78 -3.08
C ALA A 47 -5.04 6.06 -2.08
N GLU A 48 -4.53 7.30 -2.01
CA GLU A 48 -3.54 7.70 -1.00
C GLU A 48 -4.12 7.64 0.42
N LYS A 49 -5.35 8.14 0.63
CA LYS A 49 -6.02 8.05 1.94
C LYS A 49 -6.26 6.60 2.37
N LEU A 50 -6.65 5.73 1.44
CA LEU A 50 -6.81 4.30 1.72
C LEU A 50 -5.48 3.61 2.01
N ARG A 51 -4.40 3.97 1.31
CA ARG A 51 -3.04 3.48 1.59
C ARG A 51 -2.60 3.84 3.00
N SER A 52 -2.80 5.10 3.42
CA SER A 52 -2.50 5.54 4.78
C SER A 52 -3.30 4.76 5.82
N LEU A 53 -4.61 4.61 5.63
CA LEU A 53 -5.46 3.83 6.56
C LEU A 53 -4.99 2.38 6.71
N VAL A 54 -4.62 1.71 5.63
CA VAL A 54 -4.11 0.32 5.69
C VAL A 54 -2.76 0.23 6.41
N LEU A 55 -1.89 1.22 6.24
CA LEU A 55 -0.62 1.29 6.96
C LEU A 55 -0.82 1.56 8.46
N ASP A 56 -1.75 2.45 8.81
CA ASP A 56 -2.07 2.78 10.21
C ASP A 56 -2.74 1.59 10.93
N ILE A 57 -3.61 0.84 10.25
CA ILE A 57 -4.19 -0.38 10.85
C ILE A 57 -3.12 -1.42 11.15
N LYS A 58 -2.10 -1.54 10.29
CA LYS A 58 -0.98 -2.44 10.55
C LYS A 58 -0.13 -2.01 11.75
N SER A 59 0.02 -0.72 12.00
CA SER A 59 0.76 -0.25 13.19
C SER A 59 -0.02 -0.43 14.49
N VAL A 60 -1.36 -0.37 14.46
CA VAL A 60 -2.21 -0.64 15.64
C VAL A 60 -2.32 -2.14 15.96
N GLY A 61 -2.25 -3.01 14.95
CA GLY A 61 -2.25 -4.47 15.15
C GLY A 61 -1.03 -5.04 15.88
N ASP A 62 0.03 -4.24 16.02
CA ASP A 62 1.24 -4.59 16.78
C ASP A 62 1.18 -4.14 18.26
N GLU A 63 0.04 -3.60 18.73
CA GLU A 63 -0.16 -3.44 20.17
C GLU A 63 -0.24 -4.82 20.84
N VAL A 64 0.82 -5.16 21.56
CA VAL A 64 0.82 -6.29 22.50
C VAL A 64 -0.25 -6.02 23.54
N ILE A 65 -1.41 -6.66 23.38
CA ILE A 65 -2.42 -6.76 24.44
C ILE A 65 -1.72 -7.47 25.60
N THR A 66 -1.24 -6.68 26.56
CA THR A 66 -0.81 -7.20 27.85
C THR A 66 -2.09 -7.35 28.65
N ASP A 67 -2.50 -8.60 28.89
CA ASP A 67 -3.57 -8.94 29.83
C ASP A 67 -3.19 -8.45 31.24
N SER A 68 -3.48 -7.18 31.55
CA SER A 68 -3.55 -6.73 32.94
C SER A 68 -4.90 -7.19 33.49
N PHE A 69 -4.91 -8.42 33.99
CA PHE A 69 -6.02 -8.96 34.76
C PHE A 69 -5.96 -8.35 36.16
N ASP A 70 -6.56 -7.16 36.33
CA ASP A 70 -6.71 -6.52 37.65
C ASP A 70 -7.72 -7.32 38.50
N ILE A 71 -7.26 -8.33 39.21
CA ILE A 71 -8.02 -8.93 40.31
C ILE A 71 -8.00 -7.94 41.47
N GLN A 72 -9.04 -7.12 41.59
CA GLN A 72 -9.34 -6.44 42.84
C GLN A 72 -9.78 -7.48 43.88
N HIS A 73 -8.82 -7.98 44.66
CA HIS A 73 -9.09 -8.73 45.87
C HIS A 73 -9.71 -7.79 46.91
N GLN A 74 -11.03 -7.75 46.94
CA GLN A 74 -11.79 -7.17 48.03
C GLN A 74 -11.80 -8.18 49.18
N THR A 75 -10.81 -8.12 50.06
CA THR A 75 -10.83 -8.87 51.32
C THR A 75 -11.64 -8.08 52.35
N SER A 76 -12.90 -8.46 52.50
CA SER A 76 -13.72 -8.07 53.65
C SER A 76 -13.14 -8.67 54.93
N SER A 77 -12.76 -7.82 55.87
CA SER A 77 -12.35 -8.14 57.24
C SER A 77 -13.52 -8.75 58.03
N PRO A 78 -13.34 -9.86 58.77
CA PRO A 78 -14.33 -10.28 59.74
C PRO A 78 -14.09 -9.57 61.08
N SER A 79 -15.20 -9.34 61.78
CA SER A 79 -15.32 -8.72 63.10
C SER A 79 -14.71 -9.55 64.23
#